data_AF-A0A4Q3JZI3-F1
#
_entry.id   AF-A0A4Q3JZI3-F1
#
_cell.length_a   1.000
_cell.length_b   1.000
_cell.length_c   1.000
_cell.angle_alpha   90.00
_cell.angle_beta   90.00
_cell.angle_gamma   90.00
#
_symmetry.space_group_name_H-M   'P 1'
#
loop_
_entity.id
_entity.type
_entity.pdbx_description
1 polymer ?
#
loop_
_entity_poly.entity_id
_entity_poly.type
_entity_poly.pdbx_seq_one_letter_code
_entity_poly.pdbx_strand_id
1 'polypeptide(L)'
;MTHVAASRPWLATAFALALALAATLGAGDASACSCEPQAGLMQPNSQTTAVPSNTRVWLRKKSFCGETPTLRAADGAAVAVTHAFVNQALVLSPTAPLTPGTSYTVEGCTNVNDTTFTVTEGPDTTPPPAPSVTPGQTRRELADGTCGGVLYTELTVPLPAENTMLALDVAGRAQPDPVKALDLFFATDQPYVGYQLCQANWNPTRSGEATAVRLLAFDLAGNTSDWSQPHDVTSLTEPGSSDCSVPRPAARPRDGLALAGLLPALAWVARRRGQR
;
A
#
# COMPACT_ATOMS: atom_id res chain seq x y z
N MET A 1 -28.88 -56.94 -34.92
CA MET A 1 -29.65 -55.94 -34.16
C MET A 1 -28.68 -55.04 -33.43
N THR A 2 -28.36 -53.90 -34.04
CA THR A 2 -27.42 -52.89 -33.54
C THR A 2 -28.22 -51.83 -32.77
N HIS A 3 -28.15 -51.86 -31.45
CA HIS A 3 -28.72 -50.79 -30.62
C HIS A 3 -27.78 -49.59 -30.64
N VAL A 4 -28.13 -48.59 -31.46
CA VAL A 4 -27.52 -47.26 -31.44
C VAL A 4 -27.94 -46.59 -30.13
N ALA A 5 -27.00 -46.46 -29.20
CA ALA A 5 -27.20 -45.74 -27.96
C ALA A 5 -27.30 -44.24 -28.27
N ALA A 6 -28.53 -43.72 -28.26
CA ALA A 6 -28.79 -42.28 -28.39
C ALA A 6 -28.20 -41.55 -27.17
N SER A 7 -27.03 -40.93 -27.37
CA SER A 7 -26.43 -40.01 -26.41
C SER A 7 -27.38 -38.81 -26.23
N ARG A 8 -27.78 -38.56 -24.98
CA ARG A 8 -28.76 -37.51 -24.64
C ARG A 8 -28.02 -36.17 -24.48
N PRO A 9 -28.21 -35.20 -25.40
CA PRO A 9 -27.43 -33.96 -25.44
C PRO A 9 -27.65 -33.01 -24.25
N TRP A 10 -28.74 -33.18 -23.51
CA TRP A 10 -29.11 -32.27 -22.41
C TRP A 10 -28.20 -32.34 -21.18
N LEU A 11 -27.50 -33.46 -20.97
CA LEU A 11 -26.56 -33.61 -19.83
C LEU A 11 -25.29 -32.77 -20.02
N ALA A 12 -24.83 -32.60 -21.26
CA ALA A 12 -23.67 -31.77 -21.56
C ALA A 12 -23.98 -30.28 -21.34
N THR A 13 -25.18 -29.83 -21.71
CA THR A 13 -25.61 -28.44 -21.56
C THR A 13 -25.77 -28.04 -20.09
N ALA A 14 -26.37 -28.91 -19.26
CA ALA A 14 -26.54 -28.63 -17.83
C ALA A 14 -25.19 -28.55 -17.09
N PHE A 15 -24.23 -29.41 -17.45
CA PHE A 15 -22.90 -29.39 -16.84
C PHE A 15 -22.10 -28.15 -17.27
N ALA A 16 -22.19 -27.76 -18.54
CA ALA A 16 -21.57 -26.52 -19.04
C ALA A 16 -22.15 -25.26 -18.38
N LEU A 17 -23.48 -25.21 -18.16
CA LEU A 17 -24.12 -24.09 -17.47
C LEU A 17 -23.72 -24.00 -15.98
N ALA A 18 -23.61 -25.13 -15.29
CA ALA A 18 -23.16 -25.18 -13.90
C ALA A 18 -21.69 -24.75 -13.74
N LEU A 19 -20.81 -25.17 -14.67
CA LEU A 19 -19.42 -24.71 -14.71
C LEU A 19 -19.31 -23.23 -15.05
N ALA A 20 -20.14 -22.73 -15.97
CA ALA A 20 -20.18 -21.30 -16.31
C ALA A 20 -20.65 -20.45 -15.13
N LEU A 21 -21.68 -20.88 -14.38
CA LEU A 21 -22.11 -20.18 -13.16
C LEU A 21 -21.05 -20.26 -12.04
N ALA A 22 -20.35 -21.38 -11.89
CA ALA A 22 -19.27 -21.50 -10.91
C ALA A 22 -18.07 -20.62 -11.26
N ALA A 23 -17.80 -20.40 -12.55
CA ALA A 23 -16.74 -19.49 -13.02
C ALA A 23 -17.12 -18.02 -12.88
N THR A 24 -18.40 -17.64 -13.06
CA THR A 24 -18.85 -16.24 -12.85
C THR A 24 -19.04 -15.89 -11.37
N LEU A 25 -19.21 -16.89 -10.49
CA LEU A 25 -19.16 -16.74 -9.03
C LEU A 25 -17.75 -16.93 -8.46
N GLY A 26 -16.73 -17.02 -9.32
CA GLY A 26 -15.33 -16.99 -8.91
C GLY A 26 -15.11 -15.80 -7.98
N ALA A 27 -14.56 -16.07 -6.79
CA ALA A 27 -14.28 -15.05 -5.80
C ALA A 27 -13.59 -13.86 -6.49
N GLY A 28 -14.20 -12.67 -6.42
CA GLY A 28 -13.56 -11.46 -6.88
C GLY A 28 -12.15 -11.41 -6.31
N ASP A 29 -11.18 -11.09 -7.16
CA ASP A 29 -9.76 -11.12 -6.82
C ASP A 29 -9.53 -10.45 -5.46
N ALA A 30 -9.19 -11.23 -4.43
CA ALA A 30 -8.90 -10.71 -3.10
C ALA A 30 -7.68 -9.77 -3.10
N SER A 31 -6.92 -9.74 -4.21
CA SER A 31 -5.87 -8.76 -4.46
C SER A 31 -6.40 -7.33 -4.63
N ALA A 32 -7.69 -7.13 -4.92
CA ALA A 32 -8.30 -5.79 -4.97
C ALA A 32 -8.35 -5.10 -3.60
N CYS A 33 -8.34 -5.87 -2.50
CA CYS A 33 -8.16 -5.33 -1.14
C CYS A 33 -6.69 -5.39 -0.66
N SER A 34 -5.74 -5.71 -1.54
CA SER A 34 -4.35 -5.85 -1.13
C SER A 34 -3.81 -4.48 -0.71
N CYS A 35 -3.47 -4.36 0.57
CA CYS A 35 -2.81 -3.18 1.14
C CYS A 35 -1.33 -3.10 0.76
N GLU A 36 -0.91 -3.79 -0.31
CA GLU A 36 0.47 -3.93 -0.72
C GLU A 36 0.92 -2.62 -1.38
N PRO A 37 1.88 -1.90 -0.77
CA PRO A 37 2.28 -0.59 -1.26
C PRO A 37 2.98 -0.74 -2.62
N GLN A 38 2.56 0.08 -3.58
CA GLN A 38 3.15 0.15 -4.91
C GLN A 38 4.36 1.10 -4.93
N ALA A 39 5.48 0.65 -5.53
CA ALA A 39 6.70 1.39 -5.88
C ALA A 39 7.34 2.28 -4.76
N GLY A 40 8.59 2.73 -4.94
CA GLY A 40 9.21 3.68 -4.01
C GLY A 40 9.48 3.14 -2.59
N LEU A 41 9.71 1.83 -2.45
CA LEU A 41 10.00 1.18 -1.17
C LEU A 41 11.32 1.63 -0.54
N MET A 42 12.20 2.21 -1.35
CA MET A 42 13.52 2.71 -0.96
C MET A 42 13.79 4.07 -1.62
N GLN A 43 14.40 4.99 -0.86
CA GLN A 43 15.02 6.21 -1.35
C GLN A 43 16.38 6.42 -0.66
N PRO A 44 17.47 6.78 -1.37
CA PRO A 44 17.57 6.84 -2.83
C PRO A 44 17.38 5.46 -3.47
N ASN A 45 17.15 5.41 -4.78
CA ASN A 45 17.03 4.19 -5.59
C ASN A 45 17.73 4.36 -6.95
N SER A 46 17.59 3.39 -7.86
CA SER A 46 18.33 3.38 -9.14
C SER A 46 17.97 4.55 -10.07
N GLN A 47 16.82 5.19 -9.84
CA GLN A 47 16.32 6.31 -10.64
C GLN A 47 16.63 7.68 -10.02
N THR A 48 17.11 7.71 -8.78
CA THR A 48 17.45 8.94 -8.06
C THR A 48 18.68 9.60 -8.68
N THR A 49 18.52 10.82 -9.21
CA THR A 49 19.61 11.65 -9.75
C THR A 49 19.92 12.75 -8.74
N ALA A 50 21.19 13.09 -8.47
CA ALA A 50 21.60 13.99 -7.37
C ALA A 50 21.56 13.39 -5.94
N VAL A 51 22.25 12.26 -5.74
CA VAL A 51 22.41 11.65 -4.41
C VAL A 51 23.65 12.24 -3.71
N PRO A 52 23.52 12.89 -2.54
CA PRO A 52 24.64 13.48 -1.82
C PRO A 52 25.47 12.43 -1.06
N SER A 53 26.75 12.72 -0.83
CA SER A 53 27.65 11.80 -0.13
C SER A 53 27.24 11.50 1.31
N ASN A 54 26.51 12.39 1.97
CA ASN A 54 25.97 12.18 3.31
C ASN A 54 24.51 11.67 3.29
N THR A 55 24.06 11.07 2.17
CA THR A 55 22.72 10.49 2.04
C THR A 55 22.44 9.46 3.13
N ARG A 56 21.20 9.42 3.57
CA ARG A 56 20.58 8.35 4.34
C ARG A 56 19.77 7.49 3.38
N VAL A 57 19.58 6.22 3.74
CA VAL A 57 18.74 5.29 2.98
C VAL A 57 17.48 5.00 3.75
N TRP A 58 16.33 5.31 3.14
CA TRP A 58 15.01 5.25 3.72
C TRP A 58 14.28 4.04 3.14
N LEU A 59 13.96 3.07 3.98
CA LEU A 59 13.25 1.84 3.62
C LEU A 59 11.85 1.87 4.22
N ARG A 60 10.81 1.73 3.40
CA ARG A 60 9.42 1.71 3.89
C ARG A 60 9.16 0.45 4.72
N LYS A 61 8.51 0.60 5.87
CA LYS A 61 8.28 -0.45 6.88
C LYS A 61 7.56 -1.67 6.33
N LYS A 62 6.64 -1.51 5.36
CA LYS A 62 5.94 -2.65 4.74
C LYS A 62 6.86 -3.51 3.85
N SER A 63 8.07 -3.04 3.54
CA SER A 63 9.07 -3.72 2.71
C SER A 63 10.00 -4.64 3.52
N PHE A 64 9.55 -5.13 4.68
CA PHE A 64 10.42 -5.75 5.68
C PHE A 64 11.44 -6.70 5.06
N CYS A 65 12.69 -6.36 5.35
CA CYS A 65 13.85 -7.19 5.12
C CYS A 65 13.75 -8.36 6.11
N GLY A 66 13.83 -9.60 5.63
CA GLY A 66 13.81 -10.79 6.49
C GLY A 66 15.01 -10.81 7.46
N GLU A 67 16.03 -9.99 7.16
CA GLU A 67 17.26 -9.81 7.91
C GLU A 67 17.52 -8.31 8.14
N THR A 68 18.41 -7.98 9.06
CA THR A 68 18.86 -6.59 9.27
C THR A 68 19.54 -6.09 7.98
N PRO A 69 19.04 -5.02 7.34
CA PRO A 69 19.60 -4.58 6.09
C PRO A 69 21.01 -4.02 6.25
N THR A 70 21.84 -4.31 5.26
CA THR A 70 23.22 -3.81 5.19
C THR A 70 23.41 -2.98 3.94
N LEU A 71 24.33 -2.02 3.99
CA LEU A 71 24.72 -1.22 2.84
C LEU A 71 26.09 -1.70 2.36
N ARG A 72 26.24 -1.96 1.07
CA ARG A 72 27.51 -2.36 0.45
C ARG A 72 27.91 -1.41 -0.66
N ALA A 73 29.21 -1.18 -0.79
CA ALA A 73 29.78 -0.51 -1.95
C ALA A 73 29.87 -1.46 -3.15
N ALA A 74 30.12 -0.91 -4.34
CA ALA A 74 30.23 -1.66 -5.59
C ALA A 74 31.33 -2.75 -5.59
N ASP A 75 32.36 -2.61 -4.76
CA ASP A 75 33.43 -3.60 -4.58
C ASP A 75 33.03 -4.74 -3.60
N GLY A 76 31.83 -4.69 -3.04
CA GLY A 76 31.30 -5.63 -2.06
C GLY A 76 31.64 -5.30 -0.60
N ALA A 77 32.43 -4.26 -0.33
CA ALA A 77 32.77 -3.84 1.02
C ALA A 77 31.52 -3.38 1.78
N ALA A 78 31.38 -3.80 3.03
CA ALA A 78 30.29 -3.35 3.89
C ALA A 78 30.52 -1.91 4.35
N VAL A 79 29.48 -1.08 4.24
CA VAL A 79 29.47 0.30 4.73
C VAL A 79 28.91 0.29 6.15
N ALA A 80 29.63 0.91 7.08
CA ALA A 80 29.15 1.08 8.44
C ALA A 80 27.97 2.06 8.46
N VAL A 81 26.83 1.62 9.01
CA VAL A 81 25.59 2.38 9.11
C VAL A 81 25.01 2.29 10.51
N THR A 82 24.25 3.30 10.93
CA THR A 82 23.33 3.22 12.07
C THR A 82 21.90 3.03 11.57
N HIS A 83 21.09 2.31 12.34
CA HIS A 83 19.69 2.04 12.03
C HIS A 83 18.78 2.84 12.98
N ALA A 84 17.80 3.54 12.41
CA ALA A 84 16.77 4.22 13.18
C ALA A 84 15.39 3.93 12.57
N PHE A 85 14.39 3.73 13.42
CA PHE A 85 13.00 3.68 12.98
C PHE A 85 12.37 5.05 13.13
N VAL A 86 11.80 5.53 12.02
CA VAL A 86 11.11 6.81 11.91
C VAL A 86 9.71 6.51 11.37
N ASN A 87 8.73 6.45 12.26
CA ASN A 87 7.36 6.00 11.99
C ASN A 87 7.28 4.72 11.10
N GLN A 88 6.95 4.89 9.81
CA GLN A 88 6.80 3.82 8.82
C GLN A 88 8.04 3.64 7.96
N ALA A 89 9.22 4.11 8.38
CA ALA A 89 10.48 3.92 7.68
C ALA A 89 11.58 3.39 8.62
N LEU A 90 12.43 2.53 8.06
CA LEU A 90 13.74 2.19 8.61
C LEU A 90 14.78 3.04 7.86
N VAL A 91 15.60 3.76 8.61
CA VAL A 91 16.61 4.68 8.08
C VAL A 91 17.99 4.13 8.36
N LEU A 92 18.78 3.90 7.32
CA LEU A 92 20.19 3.56 7.41
C LEU A 92 20.99 4.86 7.21
N SER A 93 21.78 5.23 8.21
CA SER A 93 22.63 6.42 8.15
C SER A 93 24.09 6.00 8.13
N PRO A 94 24.81 6.14 7.00
CA PRO A 94 26.25 5.92 6.94
C PRO A 94 26.98 6.71 8.03
N THR A 95 27.92 6.06 8.72
CA THR A 95 28.71 6.71 9.79
C THR A 95 29.83 7.61 9.25
N ALA A 96 30.13 7.48 7.96
CA ALA A 96 31.05 8.33 7.21
C ALA A 96 30.42 8.69 5.85
N PRO A 97 30.82 9.83 5.23
CA PRO A 97 30.39 10.17 3.89
C PRO A 97 30.70 9.05 2.88
N LEU A 98 29.75 8.75 2.02
CA LEU A 98 29.89 7.86 0.88
C LEU A 98 30.74 8.51 -0.21
N THR A 99 31.30 7.70 -1.09
CA THR A 99 32.19 8.16 -2.16
C THR A 99 31.37 8.54 -3.40
N PRO A 100 31.47 9.80 -3.88
CA PRO A 100 30.85 10.20 -5.15
C PRO A 100 31.34 9.35 -6.33
N GLY A 101 30.46 9.07 -7.28
CA GLY A 101 30.69 8.19 -8.42
C GLY A 101 30.61 6.68 -8.10
N THR A 102 30.36 6.30 -6.84
CA THR A 102 30.27 4.90 -6.42
C THR A 102 28.80 4.47 -6.31
N SER A 103 28.49 3.28 -6.84
CA SER A 103 27.20 2.64 -6.63
C SER A 103 27.18 1.85 -5.33
N TYR A 104 26.04 1.88 -4.65
CA TYR A 104 25.80 1.19 -3.40
C TYR A 104 24.55 0.32 -3.50
N THR A 105 24.56 -0.79 -2.77
CA THR A 105 23.48 -1.78 -2.74
C THR A 105 23.01 -2.03 -1.31
N VAL A 106 21.71 -2.04 -1.09
CA VAL A 106 21.07 -2.50 0.14
C VAL A 106 20.81 -4.00 0.05
N GLU A 107 21.35 -4.77 0.98
CA GLU A 107 21.14 -6.21 1.07
C GLU A 107 20.27 -6.58 2.28
N GLY A 108 19.70 -7.79 2.28
CA GLY A 108 18.83 -8.31 3.35
C GLY A 108 17.33 -8.07 3.11
N CYS A 109 16.98 -7.29 2.09
CA CYS A 109 15.60 -6.91 1.75
C CYS A 109 15.09 -7.67 0.53
N THR A 110 14.51 -8.87 0.72
CA THR A 110 14.05 -9.73 -0.38
C THR A 110 12.85 -9.19 -1.15
N ASN A 111 12.13 -8.23 -0.59
CA ASN A 111 10.87 -7.70 -1.15
C ASN A 111 11.05 -6.31 -1.81
N VAL A 112 12.30 -5.86 -2.00
CA VAL A 112 12.60 -4.55 -2.58
C VAL A 112 13.21 -4.78 -3.97
N ASN A 113 12.47 -4.41 -5.02
CA ASN A 113 12.89 -4.62 -6.41
C ASN A 113 13.98 -3.61 -6.88
N ASP A 114 14.27 -2.59 -6.07
CA ASP A 114 15.25 -1.56 -6.37
C ASP A 114 16.08 -1.28 -5.11
N THR A 115 17.21 -1.99 -4.99
CA THR A 115 18.11 -1.92 -3.84
C THR A 115 19.41 -1.19 -4.13
N THR A 116 19.57 -0.62 -5.33
CA THR A 116 20.82 0.05 -5.72
C THR A 116 20.61 1.54 -5.91
N PHE A 117 21.66 2.32 -5.69
CA PHE A 117 21.71 3.74 -6.02
C PHE A 117 23.16 4.18 -6.28
N THR A 118 23.36 5.30 -6.94
CA THR A 118 24.70 5.86 -7.17
C THR A 118 24.81 7.22 -6.50
N VAL A 119 25.86 7.42 -5.70
CA VAL A 119 26.18 8.73 -5.13
C VAL A 119 26.78 9.59 -6.23
N THR A 120 26.21 10.77 -6.50
CA THR A 120 26.66 11.64 -7.58
C THR A 120 27.22 12.97 -7.09
N GLU A 121 26.81 13.40 -5.90
CA GLU A 121 27.15 14.72 -5.35
C GLU A 121 28.01 14.62 -4.08
N GLY A 122 28.62 15.75 -3.71
CA GLY A 122 29.25 15.93 -2.40
C GLY A 122 28.23 15.98 -1.25
N PRO A 123 28.65 16.34 -0.03
CA PRO A 123 27.76 16.42 1.11
C PRO A 123 26.77 17.58 0.94
N ASP A 124 25.50 17.34 1.25
CA ASP A 124 24.48 18.37 1.26
C ASP A 124 24.10 18.74 2.70
N THR A 125 24.11 20.03 2.98
CA THR A 125 23.76 20.62 4.27
C THR A 125 22.69 21.69 4.14
N THR A 126 22.14 21.87 2.93
CA THR A 126 21.17 22.90 2.63
C THR A 126 19.78 22.32 2.86
N PRO A 127 18.99 22.85 3.82
CA PRO A 127 17.62 22.42 3.97
C PRO A 127 16.81 22.61 2.69
N PRO A 128 15.89 21.68 2.36
CA PRO A 128 14.93 21.91 1.29
C PRO A 128 14.02 23.09 1.63
N PRO A 129 13.44 23.76 0.62
CA PRO A 129 12.46 24.81 0.86
C PRO A 129 11.22 24.26 1.57
N ALA A 130 10.58 25.08 2.40
CA ALA A 130 9.32 24.72 3.02
C ALA A 130 8.26 24.40 1.95
N PRO A 131 7.53 23.29 2.07
CA PRO A 131 6.53 22.92 1.09
C PRO A 131 5.35 23.90 1.13
N SER A 132 4.86 24.29 -0.04
CA SER A 132 3.57 24.97 -0.16
C SER A 132 2.47 23.93 -0.29
N VAL A 133 1.40 24.04 0.50
CA VAL A 133 0.27 23.12 0.45
C VAL A 133 -0.92 23.82 -0.19
N THR A 134 -1.50 23.19 -1.20
CA THR A 134 -2.84 23.55 -1.67
C THR A 134 -3.75 22.36 -1.39
N PRO A 135 -4.88 22.53 -0.69
CA PRO A 135 -5.88 21.48 -0.58
C PRO A 135 -6.26 21.00 -1.98
N GLY A 136 -6.05 19.72 -2.26
CA GLY A 136 -6.41 19.10 -3.53
C GLY A 136 -7.87 18.67 -3.54
N GLN A 137 -8.18 17.72 -4.41
CA GLN A 137 -9.54 17.17 -4.49
C GLN A 137 -9.79 16.23 -3.31
N THR A 138 -10.98 16.35 -2.71
CA THR A 138 -11.49 15.31 -1.82
C THR A 138 -11.96 14.13 -2.65
N ARG A 139 -11.38 12.96 -2.39
CA ARG A 139 -11.77 11.71 -3.02
C ARG A 139 -12.72 10.95 -2.12
N ARG A 140 -13.80 10.48 -2.74
CA ARG A 140 -14.77 9.58 -2.14
C ARG A 140 -14.96 8.42 -3.09
N GLU A 141 -14.55 7.25 -2.66
CA GLU A 141 -14.89 6.00 -3.32
C GLU A 141 -15.74 5.21 -2.34
N LEU A 142 -17.05 5.20 -2.61
CA LEU A 142 -17.94 4.26 -1.96
C LEU A 142 -17.54 2.88 -2.46
N ALA A 143 -17.14 1.99 -1.56
CA ALA A 143 -16.81 0.63 -1.93
C ALA A 143 -18.07 -0.03 -2.52
N ASP A 144 -18.01 -0.33 -3.81
CA ASP A 144 -18.87 -1.31 -4.47
C ASP A 144 -18.46 -2.76 -4.10
N GLY A 145 -17.38 -2.92 -3.32
CA GLY A 145 -16.84 -4.20 -2.85
C GLY A 145 -16.65 -4.33 -1.32
N THR A 146 -16.14 -5.49 -0.89
CA THR A 146 -15.98 -5.89 0.53
C THR A 146 -14.83 -5.19 1.27
N CYS A 147 -14.07 -4.30 0.62
CA CYS A 147 -12.85 -3.72 1.18
C CYS A 147 -13.06 -2.46 2.05
N GLY A 148 -14.29 -1.95 2.14
CA GLY A 148 -14.60 -0.68 2.83
C GLY A 148 -14.32 0.55 1.96
N GLY A 149 -15.07 1.63 2.18
CA GLY A 149 -14.94 2.86 1.38
C GLY A 149 -13.68 3.67 1.74
N VAL A 150 -13.23 4.51 0.81
CA VAL A 150 -12.16 5.49 1.08
C VAL A 150 -12.74 6.90 1.10
N LEU A 151 -12.21 7.71 2.02
CA LEU A 151 -12.65 9.07 2.26
C LEU A 151 -11.44 9.89 2.74
N TYR A 152 -10.80 10.56 1.80
CA TYR A 152 -9.59 11.34 2.09
C TYR A 152 -9.53 12.58 1.19
N THR A 153 -8.84 13.60 1.68
CA THR A 153 -8.47 14.75 0.86
C THR A 153 -7.01 14.62 0.48
N GLU A 154 -6.74 14.59 -0.83
CA GLU A 154 -5.37 14.68 -1.34
C GLU A 154 -4.86 16.09 -1.14
N LEU A 155 -3.60 16.22 -0.74
CA LEU A 155 -2.92 17.51 -0.68
C LEU A 155 -2.11 17.66 -1.96
N THR A 156 -2.38 18.72 -2.72
CA THR A 156 -1.53 19.08 -3.85
C THR A 156 -0.33 19.84 -3.33
N VAL A 157 0.83 19.19 -3.41
CA VAL A 157 2.12 19.79 -3.06
C VAL A 157 2.87 19.91 -4.38
N PRO A 158 3.20 21.12 -4.85
CA PRO A 158 4.13 21.27 -5.97
C PRO A 158 5.38 20.50 -5.59
N LEU A 159 5.76 19.52 -6.41
CA LEU A 159 6.83 18.59 -6.06
C LEU A 159 8.04 19.41 -5.60
N PRO A 160 8.46 19.27 -4.33
CA PRO A 160 9.75 19.79 -3.94
C PRO A 160 10.82 19.11 -4.81
N ALA A 161 12.02 19.69 -4.83
CA ALA A 161 13.15 19.20 -5.64
C ALA A 161 13.24 17.66 -5.64
N GLU A 162 13.72 17.09 -6.74
CA GLU A 162 13.93 15.64 -6.87
C GLU A 162 14.55 15.08 -5.57
N ASN A 163 14.03 13.94 -5.11
CA ASN A 163 14.50 13.23 -3.91
C ASN A 163 14.12 13.86 -2.56
N THR A 164 13.13 14.74 -2.54
CA THR A 164 12.53 15.22 -1.30
C THR A 164 11.40 14.30 -0.83
N MET A 165 11.38 13.99 0.46
CA MET A 165 10.29 13.31 1.15
C MET A 165 9.49 14.31 1.98
N LEU A 166 8.23 13.97 2.26
CA LEU A 166 7.32 14.82 3.01
C LEU A 166 6.89 14.13 4.30
N ALA A 167 6.79 14.90 5.37
CA ALA A 167 6.17 14.49 6.62
C ALA A 167 4.91 15.34 6.88
N LEU A 168 3.81 14.68 7.21
CA LEU A 168 2.51 15.31 7.44
C LEU A 168 2.16 15.34 8.92
N ASP A 169 1.94 16.55 9.43
CA ASP A 169 1.34 16.78 10.73
C ASP A 169 -0.14 17.06 10.55
N VAL A 170 -0.97 16.29 11.24
CA VAL A 170 -2.41 16.52 11.32
C VAL A 170 -2.74 16.83 12.76
N ALA A 171 -3.40 17.96 12.99
CA ALA A 171 -3.83 18.43 14.31
C ALA A 171 -2.69 18.67 15.33
N GLY A 172 -1.47 18.96 14.88
CA GLY A 172 -0.38 19.36 15.80
C GLY A 172 0.23 18.20 16.61
N ARG A 173 0.23 16.98 16.05
CA ARG A 173 0.72 15.76 16.71
C ARG A 173 2.25 15.66 16.77
N ALA A 174 2.98 16.49 16.02
CA ALA A 174 4.42 16.40 15.82
C ALA A 174 5.33 16.62 17.06
N GLN A 175 4.80 16.83 18.27
CA GLN A 175 5.60 17.25 19.43
C GLN A 175 6.02 16.06 20.32
N PRO A 176 7.28 15.98 20.81
CA PRO A 176 8.42 16.90 20.63
C PRO A 176 9.42 16.49 19.53
N ASP A 177 9.34 15.26 19.00
CA ASP A 177 10.19 14.79 17.90
C ASP A 177 9.35 14.77 16.63
N PRO A 178 9.50 15.78 15.74
CA PRO A 178 8.63 15.94 14.59
C PRO A 178 8.62 14.66 13.77
N VAL A 179 9.76 14.06 13.47
CA VAL A 179 9.79 12.97 12.49
C VAL A 179 9.17 11.66 13.01
N LYS A 180 9.06 11.47 14.33
CA LYS A 180 8.51 10.22 14.92
C LYS A 180 6.98 10.16 14.95
N ALA A 181 6.29 11.30 14.93
CA ALA A 181 4.83 11.37 15.11
C ALA A 181 4.06 11.67 13.81
N LEU A 182 4.74 11.61 12.65
CA LEU A 182 4.21 12.07 11.36
C LEU A 182 4.06 10.96 10.36
N ASP A 183 3.07 11.07 9.48
CA ASP A 183 2.99 10.23 8.30
C ASP A 183 4.05 10.64 7.28
N LEU A 184 4.80 9.65 6.79
CA LEU A 184 5.88 9.85 5.84
C LEU A 184 5.44 9.48 4.43
N PHE A 185 5.71 10.39 3.50
CA PHE A 185 5.40 10.27 2.08
C PHE A 185 6.70 10.37 1.30
N PHE A 186 6.97 9.35 0.50
CA PHE A 186 8.09 9.30 -0.43
C PHE A 186 7.76 10.15 -1.67
N ALA A 187 8.76 10.47 -2.49
CA ALA A 187 8.58 11.35 -3.67
C ALA A 187 7.48 10.89 -4.65
N THR A 188 7.13 9.61 -4.64
CA THR A 188 6.07 9.02 -5.48
C THR A 188 4.70 9.00 -4.81
N ASP A 189 4.61 9.30 -3.51
CA ASP A 189 3.36 9.29 -2.77
C ASP A 189 2.69 10.67 -2.83
N GLN A 190 1.36 10.67 -2.94
CA GLN A 190 0.56 11.87 -2.72
C GLN A 190 0.22 11.98 -1.22
N PRO A 191 0.57 13.07 -0.52
CA PRO A 191 0.10 13.28 0.84
C PRO A 191 -1.42 13.40 0.88
N TYR A 192 -2.05 12.82 1.90
CA TYR A 192 -3.49 12.87 2.06
C TYR A 192 -3.88 13.02 3.53
N VAL A 193 -5.11 13.45 3.78
CA VAL A 193 -5.69 13.54 5.13
C VAL A 193 -7.03 12.80 5.13
N GLY A 194 -7.18 11.80 5.99
CA GLY A 194 -8.41 11.03 6.17
C GLY A 194 -8.19 9.52 6.21
N TYR A 195 -9.12 8.78 5.59
CA TYR A 195 -9.17 7.33 5.55
C TYR A 195 -8.93 6.81 4.13
N GLN A 196 -7.87 6.03 3.95
CA GLN A 196 -7.60 5.22 2.77
C GLN A 196 -7.71 3.73 3.12
N LEU A 197 -7.70 2.86 2.11
CA LEU A 197 -7.63 1.42 2.32
C LEU A 197 -6.41 1.09 3.18
N CYS A 198 -6.66 0.49 4.34
CA CYS A 198 -5.65 0.01 5.29
C CYS A 198 -4.75 1.07 5.92
N GLN A 199 -5.05 2.36 5.72
CA GLN A 199 -4.30 3.48 6.32
C GLN A 199 -5.26 4.60 6.68
N ALA A 200 -5.15 5.10 7.90
CA ALA A 200 -5.91 6.26 8.33
C ALA A 200 -4.98 7.13 9.15
N ASN A 201 -4.87 8.40 8.77
CA ASN A 201 -4.08 9.36 9.53
C ASN A 201 -4.94 10.40 10.24
N TRP A 202 -6.22 10.50 9.89
CA TRP A 202 -7.17 11.36 10.56
C TRP A 202 -8.55 10.72 10.57
N ASN A 203 -9.21 10.73 11.73
CA ASN A 203 -10.57 10.27 11.87
C ASN A 203 -11.42 11.43 12.41
N PRO A 204 -12.14 12.17 11.54
CA PRO A 204 -12.96 13.29 11.96
C PRO A 204 -14.08 12.80 12.88
N THR A 205 -14.36 13.53 13.96
CA THR A 205 -15.43 13.18 14.88
C THR A 205 -16.80 13.65 14.39
N ARG A 206 -16.83 14.66 13.49
CA ARG A 206 -18.05 15.26 12.94
C ARG A 206 -17.90 15.68 11.48
N SER A 207 -19.04 15.76 10.79
CA SER A 207 -19.14 16.35 9.44
C SER A 207 -18.72 17.81 9.44
N GLY A 208 -17.94 18.22 8.44
CA GLY A 208 -17.50 19.61 8.31
C GLY A 208 -16.48 20.01 9.38
N GLU A 209 -16.00 19.07 10.20
CA GLU A 209 -14.88 19.32 11.09
C GLU A 209 -13.65 19.64 10.23
N ALA A 210 -13.00 20.76 10.53
CA ALA A 210 -11.74 21.13 9.93
C ALA A 210 -10.60 20.73 10.86
N THR A 211 -9.51 20.23 10.28
CA THR A 211 -8.26 20.00 10.99
C THR A 211 -7.15 20.79 10.33
N ALA A 212 -6.31 21.41 11.16
CA ALA A 212 -5.11 22.07 10.68
C ALA A 212 -4.08 21.01 10.29
N VAL A 213 -3.54 21.12 9.08
CA VAL A 213 -2.44 20.29 8.59
C VAL A 213 -1.23 21.15 8.25
N ARG A 214 -0.05 20.57 8.42
CA ARG A 214 1.24 21.18 8.04
C ARG A 214 2.11 20.10 7.41
N LEU A 215 2.93 20.51 6.46
CA LEU A 215 3.93 19.65 5.85
C LEU A 215 5.33 20.12 6.19
N LEU A 216 6.23 19.16 6.35
CA LEU A 216 7.66 19.35 6.46
C LEU A 216 8.31 18.61 5.29
N ALA A 217 9.25 19.24 4.60
CA ALA A 217 10.09 18.58 3.62
C ALA A 217 11.40 18.12 4.27
N PHE A 218 11.92 16.98 3.85
CA PHE A 218 13.28 16.57 4.18
C PHE A 218 13.94 15.85 3.02
N ASP A 219 15.23 16.09 2.85
CA ASP A 219 16.02 15.56 1.75
C ASP A 219 16.68 14.21 2.10
N LEU A 220 17.45 13.68 1.16
CA LEU A 220 18.21 12.45 1.34
C LEU A 220 19.30 12.56 2.41
N ALA A 221 19.93 13.73 2.60
CA ALA A 221 20.92 13.96 3.65
C ALA A 221 20.28 14.02 5.07
N GLY A 222 18.96 14.18 5.12
CA GLY A 222 18.18 14.35 6.33
C GLY A 222 18.16 15.79 6.84
N ASN A 223 18.43 16.77 5.97
CA ASN A 223 18.13 18.17 6.27
C ASN A 223 16.61 18.35 6.19
N THR A 224 16.06 19.18 7.08
CA THR A 224 14.61 19.42 7.18
C THR A 224 14.31 20.87 6.86
N SER A 225 13.26 21.12 6.07
CA SER A 225 12.72 22.47 5.87
C SER A 225 12.12 23.03 7.15
N ASP A 226 11.65 24.27 7.10
CA ASP A 226 10.63 24.74 8.04
C ASP A 226 9.27 24.09 7.73
N TRP A 227 8.36 24.09 8.71
CA TRP A 227 6.98 23.70 8.49
C TRP A 227 6.28 24.66 7.51
N SER A 228 5.42 24.10 6.67
CA SER A 228 4.46 24.89 5.90
C SER A 228 3.58 25.72 6.84
N GLN A 229 2.97 26.77 6.29
CA GLN A 229 1.86 27.42 6.99
C GLN A 229 0.75 26.38 7.28
N PRO A 230 0.01 26.53 8.40
CA PRO A 230 -1.13 25.67 8.67
C PRO A 230 -2.22 25.87 7.61
N HIS A 231 -2.78 24.76 7.12
CA HIS A 231 -3.93 24.77 6.22
C HIS A 231 -5.06 23.96 6.83
N ASP A 232 -6.27 24.47 6.75
CA ASP A 232 -7.44 23.74 7.23
C ASP A 232 -7.92 22.77 6.14
N VAL A 233 -8.01 21.49 6.50
CA VAL A 233 -8.64 20.45 5.69
C VAL A 233 -9.95 20.07 6.34
N THR A 234 -11.04 20.24 5.61
CA THR A 234 -12.38 19.93 6.10
C THR A 234 -12.75 18.50 5.73
N SER A 235 -13.26 17.74 6.70
CA SER A 235 -13.85 16.44 6.46
C SER A 235 -15.19 16.60 5.74
N LEU A 236 -15.34 15.85 4.65
CA LEU A 236 -16.67 15.40 4.24
C LEU A 236 -17.02 14.20 5.13
N THR A 237 -18.17 14.18 5.79
CA THR A 237 -18.70 12.88 6.25
C THR A 237 -19.47 12.23 5.11
N GLU A 238 -19.62 10.91 5.21
CA GLU A 238 -20.74 10.27 4.55
C GLU A 238 -22.06 10.90 5.05
N PRO A 239 -22.95 11.36 4.15
CA PRO A 239 -24.36 11.37 4.49
C PRO A 239 -24.80 9.91 4.62
N GLY A 240 -24.68 9.37 5.84
CA GLY A 240 -25.09 8.02 6.19
C GLY A 240 -24.03 6.95 5.96
N SER A 241 -23.06 6.83 6.87
CA SER A 241 -22.34 5.57 7.06
C SER A 241 -23.31 4.54 7.60
N SER A 242 -24.02 3.85 6.71
CA SER A 242 -24.45 2.49 7.03
C SER A 242 -23.17 1.75 7.36
N ASP A 243 -23.05 1.32 8.63
CA ASP A 243 -21.99 0.48 9.13
C ASP A 243 -21.42 -0.41 8.02
N CYS A 244 -20.10 -0.49 7.94
CA CYS A 244 -19.42 -1.67 7.42
C CYS A 244 -19.72 -2.89 8.32
N SER A 245 -20.99 -3.15 8.61
CA SER A 245 -21.51 -4.49 8.66
C SER A 245 -21.17 -5.12 7.32
N VAL A 246 -19.98 -5.73 7.27
CA VAL A 246 -19.74 -6.90 6.43
C VAL A 246 -21.07 -7.65 6.46
N PRO A 247 -21.78 -7.84 5.33
CA PRO A 247 -22.92 -8.74 5.34
C PRO A 247 -22.33 -10.01 5.94
N ARG A 248 -22.72 -10.36 7.17
CA ARG A 248 -22.35 -11.65 7.76
C ARG A 248 -22.63 -12.61 6.62
N PRO A 249 -21.62 -13.29 6.04
CA PRO A 249 -21.86 -14.14 4.89
C PRO A 249 -23.01 -15.02 5.34
N ALA A 250 -24.18 -14.86 4.70
CA ALA A 250 -25.43 -15.42 5.20
C ALA A 250 -25.09 -16.85 5.57
N ALA A 251 -25.09 -17.13 6.89
CA ALA A 251 -24.27 -18.19 7.49
C ALA A 251 -24.25 -19.35 6.53
N ARG A 252 -23.13 -19.59 5.82
CA ARG A 252 -23.08 -20.60 4.76
C ARG A 252 -23.80 -21.80 5.37
N PRO A 253 -24.96 -22.22 4.84
CA PRO A 253 -25.60 -23.41 5.37
C PRO A 253 -24.51 -24.46 5.25
N ARG A 254 -23.98 -24.92 6.39
CA ARG A 254 -22.81 -25.79 6.46
C ARG A 254 -22.87 -26.73 5.26
N ASP A 255 -21.92 -26.60 4.34
CA ASP A 255 -21.81 -27.36 3.09
C ASP A 255 -21.52 -28.86 3.35
N GLY A 256 -22.09 -29.42 4.42
CA GLY A 256 -22.20 -30.85 4.67
C GLY A 256 -23.57 -31.43 4.28
N LEU A 257 -24.57 -30.62 3.87
CA LEU A 257 -25.91 -31.13 3.55
C LEU A 257 -26.35 -31.00 2.08
N ALA A 258 -25.76 -30.12 1.26
CA ALA A 258 -26.15 -30.00 -0.15
C ALA A 258 -25.58 -31.13 -1.05
N LEU A 259 -24.40 -31.67 -0.72
CA LEU A 259 -23.84 -32.84 -1.42
C LEU A 259 -24.48 -34.17 -0.97
N ALA A 260 -25.11 -34.21 0.21
CA ALA A 260 -25.84 -35.38 0.68
C ALA A 260 -27.17 -35.60 -0.07
N GLY A 261 -27.74 -34.56 -0.71
CA GLY A 261 -28.96 -34.66 -1.52
C GLY A 261 -28.74 -35.12 -2.97
N LEU A 262 -27.56 -34.87 -3.54
CA LEU A 262 -27.25 -35.22 -4.94
C LEU A 262 -26.80 -36.68 -5.12
N LEU A 263 -26.15 -37.27 -4.10
CA LEU A 263 -25.76 -38.68 -4.10
C LEU A 263 -26.93 -39.68 -4.17
N PRO A 264 -28.05 -39.54 -3.41
CA PRO A 264 -29.18 -40.46 -3.54
C PRO A 264 -29.94 -40.30 -4.86
N ALA A 265 -29.98 -39.09 -5.44
CA ALA A 265 -30.61 -38.87 -6.75
C ALA A 265 -29.83 -39.56 -7.89
N LEU A 266 -28.49 -39.49 -7.87
CA LEU A 266 -27.65 -40.22 -8.82
C LEU A 266 -27.70 -41.74 -8.60
N ALA A 267 -27.73 -42.20 -7.33
CA ALA A 267 -27.88 -43.62 -7.02
C ALA A 267 -29.26 -44.18 -7.47
N TRP A 268 -30.33 -43.40 -7.35
CA TRP A 268 -31.67 -43.82 -7.78
C TRP A 268 -31.80 -43.91 -9.32
N VAL A 269 -31.18 -42.98 -10.06
CA VAL A 269 -31.12 -43.04 -11.52
C VAL A 269 -30.25 -44.19 -12.01
N ALA A 270 -29.15 -44.51 -11.32
CA ALA A 270 -28.31 -45.67 -11.64
C ALA A 270 -29.05 -47.00 -11.37
N ARG A 271 -29.81 -47.11 -10.27
CA ARG A 271 -30.53 -48.34 -9.88
C ARG A 271 -31.68 -48.68 -10.83
N ARG A 272 -32.36 -47.69 -11.42
CA ARG A 272 -33.41 -47.91 -12.43
C ARG A 272 -32.89 -48.36 -13.80
N ARG A 273 -31.59 -48.24 -14.08
CA ARG A 273 -30.97 -48.70 -15.33
C ARG A 273 -30.47 -50.16 -15.28
N GLY A 274 -30.27 -50.73 -14.10
CA GLY A 274 -29.85 -52.13 -13.94
C GLY A 274 -30.97 -53.17 -13.95
N GLN A 275 -32.24 -52.75 -14.11
CA GLN A 275 -33.42 -53.62 -14.11
C GLN A 275 -34.18 -53.59 -15.45
N ARG A 276 -33.53 -53.18 -16.54
CA ARG A 276 -34.07 -53.28 -17.90
C ARG A 276 -33.07 -53.95 -18.82
#